data_AF-A0A392VGS7-F1
#
_entry.id   AF-A0A392VGS7-F1
#
_cell.length_a   1.000
_cell.length_b   1.000
_cell.length_c   1.000
_cell.angle_alpha   90.00
_cell.angle_beta   90.00
_cell.angle_gamma   90.00
#
_symmetry.space_group_name_H-M   'P 1'
#
loop_
_entity.id
_entity.type
_entity.pdbx_description
1 polymer ?
#
loop_
_entity_poly.entity_id
_entity_poly.type
_entity_poly.pdbx_seq_one_letter_code
_entity_poly.pdbx_strand_id
1 'polypeptide(L)' 'PKMGDAILFWSMKPDVTLDRASLHGACPVIKGDKWSCAKWMRMD' A
#
# COMPACT_ATOMS: atom_id res chain seq x y z
N PRO A 1 -5.76 -8.03 8.23
CA PRO A 1 -4.28 -8.02 8.12
C PRO A 1 -3.73 -9.22 8.90
N LYS A 2 -2.58 -9.76 8.51
CA LYS A 2 -1.92 -10.87 9.20
C LYS A 2 -0.51 -10.42 9.59
N MET A 3 -0.13 -10.66 10.85
CA MET A 3 1.19 -10.28 11.35
C MET A 3 2.29 -11.00 10.56
N GLY A 4 3.29 -10.25 10.10
CA GLY A 4 4.40 -10.75 9.29
C GLY A 4 4.18 -10.66 7.77
N ASP A 5 2.95 -10.48 7.29
CA ASP A 5 2.68 -10.34 5.86
C ASP A 5 2.97 -8.91 5.37
N ALA A 6 3.37 -8.81 4.10
CA ALA A 6 3.58 -7.54 3.39
C ALA A 6 2.75 -7.50 2.10
N ILE A 7 2.34 -6.29 1.71
CA ILE A 7 1.73 -6.01 0.41
C ILE A 7 2.68 -5.09 -0.35
N LEU A 8 3.02 -5.47 -1.58
CA LEU A 8 3.74 -4.64 -2.52
C LEU A 8 2.79 -4.23 -3.65
N PHE A 9 2.76 -2.94 -3.97
CA PHE A 9 2.01 -2.38 -5.10
C PHE A 9 2.81 -1.21 -5.69
N TRP A 10 2.47 -0.82 -6.91
CA TRP A 10 3.15 0.24 -7.66
C TRP A 10 2.21 1.42 -7.87
N SER A 11 2.72 2.64 -7.66
CA SER A 11 1.98 3.88 -7.92
C SER A 11 2.07 4.35 -9.37
N MET A 12 2.94 3.69 -10.17
CA MET A 12 3.20 4.02 -11.56
C MET A 12 3.22 2.76 -12.42
N LYS A 13 2.81 2.91 -13.67
CA LYS A 13 2.95 1.89 -14.70
C LYS A 13 4.40 1.81 -15.21
N PRO A 14 4.76 0.77 -16.00
CA PRO A 14 6.10 0.66 -16.59
C PRO A 14 6.50 1.85 -17.48
N ASP A 15 5.52 2.59 -18.01
CA ASP A 15 5.73 3.81 -18.81
C ASP A 15 5.85 5.10 -17.96
N VAL A 16 5.99 4.98 -16.65
CA VAL A 16 6.15 6.07 -15.68
C VAL A 16 4.89 6.95 -15.52
N THR A 17 3.77 6.57 -16.14
CA THR A 17 2.50 7.26 -15.88
C THR A 17 1.89 6.83 -14.54
N LEU A 18 1.18 7.75 -13.88
CA LEU A 18 0.49 7.46 -12.62
C LEU A 18 -0.59 6.38 -12.84
N ASP A 19 -0.62 5.37 -11.98
CA ASP A 19 -1.64 4.33 -12.03
C ASP A 19 -2.84 4.68 -11.13
N ARG A 20 -3.98 5.05 -11.73
CA ARG A 20 -5.20 5.34 -10.97
C ARG A 20 -5.77 4.10 -10.26
N ALA A 21 -5.45 2.90 -10.73
CA ALA A 21 -5.88 1.67 -10.10
C ALA A 21 -5.13 1.39 -8.77
N SER A 22 -4.02 2.09 -8.51
CA SER A 22 -3.23 1.93 -7.28
C SER A 22 -3.83 2.65 -6.07
N LEU A 23 -4.96 3.36 -6.23
CA LEU A 23 -5.64 4.02 -5.12
C LEU A 23 -6.07 2.98 -4.08
N HIS A 24 -5.60 3.15 -2.85
CA HIS A 24 -5.87 2.22 -1.76
C HIS A 24 -6.06 3.00 -0.45
N GLY A 25 -6.65 2.32 0.52
CA GLY A 25 -6.86 2.87 1.87
C GLY A 25 -6.96 1.77 2.90
N ALA A 26 -7.04 2.17 4.16
CA ALA A 26 -7.31 1.27 5.27
C ALA A 26 -8.80 1.33 5.63
N CYS A 27 -9.49 0.18 5.56
CA CYS A 27 -10.84 0.07 6.09
C CYS A 27 -10.87 0.30 7.62
N PRO A 28 -12.00 0.79 8.17
CA PRO A 28 -12.17 0.92 9.62
C PRO A 28 -11.91 -0.38 10.38
N VAL A 29 -11.35 -0.27 11.58
CA VAL A 29 -11.15 -1.43 12.47
C VAL A 29 -12.44 -1.65 13.25
N ILE A 30 -13.07 -2.81 13.06
CA ILE A 30 -14.33 -3.17 13.75
C ILE A 30 -14.06 -3.77 15.15
N LYS A 31 -12.88 -4.36 15.37
CA LYS A 31 -12.45 -4.95 16.66
C LYS A 31 -10.93 -4.96 16.79
N GLY A 32 -10.43 -4.60 17.99
CA GLY A 32 -9.00 -4.59 18.33
C GLY A 32 -8.25 -3.42 17.69
N ASP A 33 -6.93 -3.57 17.53
CA ASP A 33 -6.04 -2.57 16.95
C ASP A 33 -5.34 -3.08 15.69
N LYS A 34 -5.10 -2.18 14.73
CA LYS A 34 -4.35 -2.48 13.50
C LYS A 34 -3.08 -1.64 13.43
N TRP A 35 -1.93 -2.31 13.40
CA TRP A 35 -0.62 -1.70 13.21
C TRP A 35 -0.04 -2.06 11.83
N SER A 36 0.62 -1.10 11.18
CA SER A 36 1.29 -1.28 9.89
C SER A 36 2.47 -0.32 9.73
N CYS A 37 3.44 -0.68 8.88
CA CYS A 37 4.56 0.17 8.51
C CYS A 37 4.55 0.38 6.99
N ALA A 38 4.75 1.62 6.54
CA ALA A 38 4.84 1.96 5.12
C ALA A 38 6.28 2.34 4.75
N LYS A 39 6.82 1.69 3.71
CA LYS A 39 8.09 2.07 3.08
C LYS A 39 7.82 2.55 1.67
N TRP A 40 8.15 3.80 1.41
CA TRP A 40 8.07 4.40 0.07
C TRP A 40 9.43 4.28 -0.63
N MET A 41 9.41 3.84 -1.88
CA MET A 41 10.57 3.76 -2.77
C MET A 41 10.32 4.72 -3.93
N ARG A 42 11.28 5.59 -4.22
CA ARG A 42 11.21 6.52 -5.35
C ARG A 42 11.99 5.94 -6.53
N MET A 43 11.66 6.42 -7.72
CA MET A 43 12.57 6.26 -8.85
C MET A 43 13.60 7.38 -8.74
N ASP A 44 14.86 7.00 -8.71
CA ASP A 44 16.00 7.92 -8.71
C ASP A 44 16.38 8.29 -10.15
#